data_AF-A0A6G0QIL5-F1
#
_entry.id   AF-A0A6G0QIL5-F1
#
_cell.length_a   1.000
_cell.length_b   1.000
_cell.length_c   1.000
_cell.angle_alpha   90.00
_cell.angle_beta   90.00
_cell.angle_gamma   90.00
#
_symmetry.space_group_name_H-M   'P 1'
#
loop_
_entity.id
_entity.type
_entity.pdbx_description
1 polymer ?
#
loop_
_entity_poly.entity_id
_entity_poly.type
_entity_poly.pdbx_seq_one_letter_code
_entity_poly.pdbx_strand_id
1 'polypeptide(L)'
;ATVIAYVEKRGADFVLTALVSLVSSTSPNSLKWKRIDAFSQNGRRFGSCFETFDSRYAINLFMGIVLTDGNAPGGLPSDIRGHERFQSLFGHCNFEVISVDGLFQTESMYCERLYKFQQQEDGDLFVQELDHFPARLRELYSHWYWVERKCVLFRPKQAKCREVFFVAPLDDSGAL
;
A
#
# COMPACT_ATOMS: atom_id res chain seq x y z
N ALA A 1 -3.81 -33.20 -10.10
CA ALA A 1 -4.63 -31.98 -10.31
C ALA A 1 -3.98 -30.84 -9.53
N THR A 2 -3.75 -29.68 -10.14
CA THR A 2 -3.16 -28.52 -9.45
C THR A 2 -4.18 -27.92 -8.48
N VAL A 3 -3.72 -27.33 -7.37
CA VAL A 3 -4.57 -26.65 -6.37
C VAL A 3 -5.49 -25.61 -7.01
N ILE A 4 -4.98 -24.90 -8.02
CA ILE A 4 -5.73 -23.90 -8.78
C ILE A 4 -6.91 -24.53 -9.52
N ALA A 5 -6.69 -25.63 -10.25
CA ALA A 5 -7.76 -26.31 -10.98
C ALA A 5 -8.83 -26.87 -10.03
N TYR A 6 -8.43 -27.26 -8.81
CA TYR A 6 -9.39 -27.65 -7.77
C TYR A 6 -10.25 -26.46 -7.31
N VAL A 7 -9.63 -25.31 -7.01
CA VAL A 7 -10.33 -24.08 -6.59
C VAL A 7 -11.28 -23.60 -7.68
N GLU A 8 -10.83 -23.55 -8.93
CA GLU A 8 -11.65 -23.13 -10.08
C GLU A 8 -12.85 -24.07 -10.28
N LYS A 9 -12.64 -25.40 -10.22
CA LYS A 9 -13.73 -26.40 -10.38
C LYS A 9 -14.77 -26.35 -9.25
N ARG A 10 -14.35 -26.00 -8.04
CA ARG A 10 -15.24 -25.90 -6.86
C ARG A 10 -15.95 -24.56 -6.75
N GLY A 11 -15.58 -23.58 -7.57
CA GLY A 11 -16.05 -22.20 -7.49
C GLY A 11 -15.10 -21.34 -6.67
N ALA A 12 -14.27 -20.55 -7.35
CA ALA A 12 -13.23 -19.73 -6.72
C ALA A 12 -13.80 -18.79 -5.66
N ASP A 13 -14.92 -18.12 -5.96
CA ASP A 13 -15.57 -17.21 -5.01
C ASP A 13 -15.90 -17.88 -3.68
N PHE A 14 -16.48 -19.08 -3.73
CA PHE A 14 -16.89 -19.81 -2.54
C PHE A 14 -15.66 -20.25 -1.72
N VAL A 15 -14.68 -20.88 -2.37
CA VAL A 15 -13.52 -21.43 -1.68
C VAL A 15 -12.64 -20.31 -1.11
N LEU A 16 -12.33 -19.27 -1.89
CA LEU A 16 -11.43 -18.21 -1.46
C LEU A 16 -12.05 -17.34 -0.36
N THR A 17 -13.36 -17.07 -0.41
CA THR A 17 -14.06 -16.37 0.66
C THR A 17 -14.02 -17.16 1.97
N ALA A 18 -14.21 -18.49 1.90
CA ALA A 18 -14.06 -19.35 3.07
C ALA A 18 -12.63 -19.36 3.63
N LEU A 19 -11.60 -19.22 2.79
CA LEU A 19 -10.22 -19.10 3.27
C LEU A 19 -9.95 -17.76 3.96
N VAL A 20 -10.50 -16.65 3.45
CA VAL A 20 -10.38 -15.34 4.12
C VAL A 20 -11.08 -15.35 5.48
N SER A 21 -12.26 -15.97 5.60
CA SER A 21 -13.00 -15.96 6.87
C SER A 21 -12.29 -16.73 8.00
N LEU A 22 -11.36 -17.64 7.67
CA LEU A 22 -10.50 -18.30 8.64
C LEU A 22 -9.48 -17.36 9.28
N VAL A 23 -9.05 -16.32 8.57
CA VAL A 23 -8.00 -15.38 9.02
C VAL A 23 -8.55 -13.98 9.33
N SER A 24 -9.77 -13.66 8.90
CA SER A 24 -10.45 -12.40 9.15
C SER A 24 -11.91 -12.69 9.52
N SER A 25 -12.21 -12.69 10.82
CA SER A 25 -13.55 -12.94 11.34
C SER A 25 -14.58 -11.87 10.96
N THR A 26 -14.12 -10.71 10.48
CA THR A 26 -14.95 -9.58 10.02
C THR A 26 -15.13 -9.55 8.51
N SER A 27 -14.55 -10.51 7.76
CA SER A 27 -14.67 -10.53 6.30
C SER A 27 -16.11 -10.74 5.83
N PRO A 28 -16.52 -10.13 4.71
CA PRO A 28 -17.84 -10.38 4.12
C PRO A 28 -18.04 -11.86 3.75
N ASN A 29 -19.25 -12.38 3.96
CA ASN A 29 -19.61 -13.77 3.64
C ASN A 29 -19.65 -14.07 2.13
N SER A 30 -19.56 -13.05 1.29
CA SER A 30 -19.62 -13.16 -0.17
C SER A 30 -18.65 -12.13 -0.77
N LEU A 31 -17.60 -12.64 -1.41
CA LEU A 31 -16.61 -11.85 -2.14
C LEU A 31 -16.53 -12.34 -3.58
N LYS A 32 -16.24 -11.42 -4.51
CA LYS A 32 -16.00 -11.74 -5.91
C LYS A 32 -14.52 -11.70 -6.20
N TRP A 33 -14.01 -12.77 -6.81
CA TRP A 33 -12.58 -12.97 -7.01
C TRP A 33 -12.23 -13.00 -8.49
N LYS A 34 -11.07 -12.42 -8.82
CA LYS A 34 -10.39 -12.57 -10.09
C LYS A 34 -9.02 -13.21 -9.87
N ARG A 35 -8.59 -14.01 -10.84
CA ARG A 35 -7.25 -14.57 -10.86
C ARG A 35 -6.27 -13.51 -11.38
N ILE A 36 -5.10 -13.43 -10.76
CA ILE A 36 -4.03 -12.52 -11.19
C ILE A 36 -3.10 -13.24 -12.16
N ASP A 37 -3.15 -12.80 -13.42
CA ASP A 37 -2.35 -13.32 -14.53
C ASP A 37 -1.20 -12.35 -14.88
N ALA A 38 -0.54 -11.76 -13.87
CA ALA A 38 0.49 -10.73 -14.07
C ALA A 38 1.77 -11.23 -14.77
N PHE A 39 1.98 -12.54 -14.86
CA PHE A 39 3.13 -13.14 -15.55
C PHE A 39 2.67 -14.13 -16.62
N SER A 40 2.16 -13.62 -17.75
CA SER A 40 2.00 -14.42 -18.97
C SER A 40 3.22 -14.24 -19.88
N GLN A 41 4.20 -15.15 -19.80
CA GLN A 41 5.19 -15.30 -20.86
C GLN A 41 4.75 -16.42 -21.80
N ASN A 42 4.68 -16.13 -23.10
CA ASN A 42 4.36 -17.10 -24.16
C ASN A 42 3.04 -17.87 -23.97
N GLY A 43 1.99 -17.19 -23.46
CA GLY A 43 0.66 -17.78 -23.27
C GLY A 43 0.56 -18.78 -22.10
N ARG A 44 1.64 -19.01 -21.36
CA ARG A 44 1.61 -19.79 -20.12
C ARG A 44 1.34 -18.85 -18.96
N ARG A 45 0.21 -19.05 -18.28
CA ARG A 45 -0.16 -18.30 -17.07
C ARG A 45 0.69 -18.80 -15.90
N PHE A 46 1.56 -17.96 -15.39
CA PHE A 46 2.35 -18.25 -14.21
C PHE A 46 1.77 -17.45 -13.03
N GLY A 47 1.25 -18.17 -12.04
CA GLY A 47 0.65 -17.54 -10.86
C GLY A 47 -0.42 -18.39 -10.19
N SER A 48 -0.41 -18.35 -8.86
CA SER A 48 -1.38 -18.95 -7.93
C SER A 48 -2.13 -17.89 -7.12
N CYS A 49 -2.10 -16.64 -7.59
CA CYS A 49 -2.64 -15.49 -6.91
C CYS A 49 -4.06 -15.18 -7.37
N PHE A 50 -4.92 -14.85 -6.42
CA PHE A 50 -6.27 -14.35 -6.62
C PHE A 50 -6.43 -13.08 -5.81
N GLU A 51 -7.25 -12.16 -6.30
CA GLU A 51 -7.64 -10.96 -5.56
C GLU A 51 -9.14 -10.74 -5.70
N THR A 52 -9.73 -10.04 -4.74
CA THR A 52 -11.11 -9.60 -4.88
C THR A 52 -11.22 -8.47 -5.90
N PHE A 53 -12.38 -8.32 -6.54
CA PHE A 53 -12.59 -7.25 -7.53
C PHE A 53 -12.41 -5.85 -6.95
N ASP A 54 -12.74 -5.67 -5.67
CA ASP A 54 -12.54 -4.44 -4.90
C ASP A 54 -11.12 -4.32 -4.32
N SER A 55 -10.24 -5.29 -4.61
CA SER A 55 -8.85 -5.37 -4.16
C SER A 55 -8.66 -5.29 -2.64
N ARG A 56 -9.69 -5.65 -1.86
CA ARG A 56 -9.61 -5.70 -0.40
C ARG A 56 -8.88 -6.92 0.16
N TYR A 57 -8.91 -8.01 -0.60
CA TYR A 57 -8.29 -9.26 -0.20
C TYR A 57 -7.50 -9.85 -1.37
N ALA A 58 -6.35 -10.43 -1.06
CA ALA A 58 -5.57 -11.21 -2.02
C ALA A 58 -5.08 -12.51 -1.38
N ILE A 59 -5.02 -13.59 -2.15
CA ILE A 59 -4.59 -14.91 -1.71
C ILE A 59 -3.56 -15.45 -2.68
N ASN A 60 -2.42 -15.89 -2.18
CA ASN A 60 -1.50 -16.77 -2.90
C ASN A 60 -1.73 -18.22 -2.45
N LEU A 61 -2.39 -19.02 -3.29
CA LEU A 61 -2.74 -20.41 -2.98
C LEU A 61 -1.52 -21.34 -2.84
N PHE A 62 -0.38 -21.01 -3.46
CA PHE A 62 0.82 -21.83 -3.36
C PHE A 62 1.53 -21.62 -2.03
N MET A 63 1.57 -20.38 -1.56
CA MET A 63 2.26 -20.00 -0.32
C MET A 63 1.32 -20.01 0.90
N GLY A 64 0.01 -20.08 0.70
CA GLY A 64 -0.98 -19.99 1.77
C GLY A 64 -1.05 -18.61 2.42
N ILE A 65 -0.61 -17.56 1.71
CA ILE A 65 -0.61 -16.18 2.22
C ILE A 65 -1.94 -15.53 1.87
N VAL A 66 -2.57 -14.89 2.85
CA VAL A 66 -3.77 -14.06 2.70
C VAL A 66 -3.42 -12.63 3.10
N LEU A 67 -3.69 -11.68 2.22
CA LEU A 67 -3.62 -10.24 2.47
C LEU A 67 -5.05 -9.75 2.71
N THR A 68 -5.26 -9.00 3.78
CA THR A 68 -6.59 -8.56 4.26
C THR A 68 -6.71 -7.05 4.43
N ASP A 69 -5.64 -6.32 4.15
CA ASP A 69 -5.47 -4.87 4.24
C ASP A 69 -5.43 -4.20 2.87
N GLY A 70 -5.97 -4.87 1.84
CA GLY A 70 -6.06 -4.30 0.52
C GLY A 70 -6.99 -3.08 0.51
N ASN A 71 -6.49 -1.99 -0.04
CA ASN A 71 -7.28 -0.96 -0.71
C ASN A 71 -6.54 -0.74 -2.03
N ALA A 72 -7.27 -0.74 -3.15
CA ALA A 72 -6.64 -0.49 -4.45
C ALA A 72 -5.98 0.90 -4.44
N PRO A 73 -4.80 1.07 -5.04
CA PRO A 73 -4.43 2.38 -5.56
C PRO A 73 -5.54 2.85 -6.49
N GLY A 74 -6.34 3.81 -6.03
CA GLY A 74 -7.23 4.56 -6.91
C GLY A 74 -6.42 5.61 -7.66
N GLY A 75 -6.83 5.97 -8.87
CA GLY A 75 -6.39 7.23 -9.44
C GLY A 75 -6.94 8.40 -8.61
N LEU A 76 -6.25 9.54 -8.59
CA LEU A 76 -6.83 10.75 -8.01
C LEU A 76 -8.20 11.05 -8.65
N PRO A 77 -9.21 11.48 -7.87
CA PRO A 77 -10.50 11.93 -8.39
C PRO A 77 -10.35 12.93 -9.54
N SER A 78 -11.25 12.88 -10.52
CA SER A 78 -11.24 13.81 -11.66
C SER A 78 -11.27 15.27 -11.23
N ASP A 79 -11.95 15.56 -10.12
CA ASP A 79 -12.16 16.92 -9.62
C ASP A 79 -10.84 17.49 -9.06
N ILE A 80 -9.99 16.63 -8.46
CA ILE A 80 -8.63 16.99 -8.05
C ILE A 80 -7.72 17.15 -9.28
N ARG A 81 -7.79 16.23 -10.24
CA ARG A 81 -6.98 16.29 -11.48
C ARG A 81 -7.34 17.47 -12.38
N GLY A 82 -8.57 17.95 -12.29
CA GLY A 82 -9.07 19.12 -13.00
C GLY A 82 -8.72 20.44 -12.34
N HIS A 83 -8.27 20.44 -11.08
CA HIS A 83 -8.01 21.65 -10.31
C HIS A 83 -6.79 22.42 -10.83
N GLU A 84 -6.89 23.76 -10.92
CA GLU A 84 -5.83 24.62 -11.49
C GLU A 84 -4.49 24.44 -10.77
N ARG A 85 -4.50 24.45 -9.43
CA ARG A 85 -3.32 24.18 -8.59
C ARG A 85 -2.66 22.82 -8.89
N PHE A 86 -3.46 21.78 -9.16
CA PHE A 86 -2.92 20.46 -9.49
C PHE A 86 -2.28 20.47 -10.88
N GLN A 87 -2.96 21.01 -11.89
CA GLN A 87 -2.41 21.08 -13.25
C GLN A 87 -1.16 21.95 -13.33
N SER A 88 -1.08 23.02 -12.55
CA SER A 88 0.12 23.87 -12.50
C SER A 88 1.33 23.14 -11.91
N LEU A 89 1.14 22.25 -10.92
CA LEU A 89 2.22 21.53 -10.26
C LEU A 89 2.59 20.22 -10.97
N PHE A 90 1.60 19.50 -11.49
CA PHE A 90 1.73 18.11 -11.94
C PHE A 90 1.20 17.86 -13.37
N GLY A 91 0.69 18.88 -14.06
CA GLY A 91 0.18 18.77 -15.43
C GLY A 91 -0.95 17.74 -15.56
N HIS A 92 -0.78 16.79 -16.48
CA HIS A 92 -1.74 15.72 -16.74
C HIS A 92 -1.45 14.40 -16.00
N CYS A 93 -0.58 14.44 -14.97
CA CYS A 93 -0.25 13.26 -14.19
C CYS A 93 -1.48 12.68 -13.47
N ASN A 94 -1.49 11.35 -13.32
CA ASN A 94 -2.44 10.64 -12.47
C ASN A 94 -1.63 9.85 -11.44
N PHE A 95 -1.99 10.00 -10.17
CA PHE A 95 -1.30 9.35 -9.06
C PHE A 95 -2.13 8.17 -8.55
N GLU A 96 -1.45 7.05 -8.33
CA GLU A 96 -1.95 5.96 -7.51
C GLU A 96 -1.98 6.41 -6.05
N VAL A 97 -3.17 6.44 -5.46
CA VAL A 97 -3.39 6.96 -4.11
C VAL A 97 -4.22 6.00 -3.25
N ILE A 98 -3.89 5.99 -1.96
CA ILE A 98 -4.76 5.43 -0.92
C ILE A 98 -5.65 6.53 -0.35
N SER A 99 -6.92 6.22 -0.11
CA SER A 99 -7.86 7.12 0.56
C SER A 99 -8.03 6.71 2.02
N VAL A 100 -7.77 7.62 2.95
CA VAL A 100 -8.00 7.44 4.39
C VAL A 100 -8.71 8.69 4.91
N ASP A 101 -9.94 8.53 5.40
CA ASP A 101 -10.76 9.63 5.95
C ASP A 101 -10.89 10.88 5.04
N GLY A 102 -10.95 10.67 3.71
CA GLY A 102 -11.06 11.77 2.73
C GLY A 102 -9.73 12.42 2.32
N LEU A 103 -8.61 11.96 2.86
CA LEU A 103 -7.25 12.33 2.45
C LEU A 103 -6.73 11.32 1.43
N PHE A 104 -6.14 11.81 0.33
CA PHE A 104 -5.51 10.98 -0.69
C PHE A 104 -3.99 11.06 -0.55
N GLN A 105 -3.29 9.92 -0.43
CA GLN A 105 -1.83 9.89 -0.33
C GLN A 105 -1.23 9.08 -1.48
N THR A 106 -0.17 9.57 -2.13
CA THR A 106 0.54 8.83 -3.17
C THR A 106 1.15 7.54 -2.64
N GLU A 107 1.03 6.45 -3.41
CA GLU A 107 1.68 5.18 -3.07
C GLU A 107 3.15 5.13 -3.50
N SER A 108 3.49 5.86 -4.56
CA SER A 108 4.84 5.94 -5.12
C SER A 108 5.38 7.37 -5.07
N MET A 109 6.71 7.49 -5.03
CA MET A 109 7.36 8.79 -5.06
C MET A 109 7.18 9.46 -6.42
N TYR A 110 6.99 10.78 -6.40
CA TYR A 110 7.09 11.66 -7.55
C TYR A 110 8.12 12.73 -7.22
N CYS A 111 9.11 12.95 -8.09
CA CYS A 111 10.24 13.83 -7.80
C CYS A 111 10.87 13.56 -6.41
N GLU A 112 11.07 12.29 -6.07
CA GLU A 112 11.64 11.81 -4.78
C GLU A 112 10.80 12.09 -3.53
N ARG A 113 9.55 12.54 -3.67
CA ARG A 113 8.66 12.87 -2.55
C ARG A 113 7.35 12.10 -2.63
N LEU A 114 6.74 11.87 -1.47
CA LEU A 114 5.34 11.43 -1.38
C LEU A 114 4.46 12.66 -1.12
N TYR A 115 3.21 12.60 -1.59
CA TYR A 115 2.28 13.72 -1.49
C TYR A 115 0.98 13.30 -0.83
N LYS A 116 0.36 14.22 -0.09
CA LYS A 116 -1.05 14.17 0.32
C LYS A 116 -1.85 15.23 -0.39
N PHE A 117 -3.08 14.88 -0.73
CA PHE A 117 -4.07 15.75 -1.36
C PHE A 117 -5.35 15.76 -0.53
N GLN A 118 -5.92 16.94 -0.30
CA GLN A 118 -7.21 17.12 0.36
C GLN A 118 -8.00 18.22 -0.33
N GLN A 119 -9.24 17.92 -0.72
CA GLN A 119 -10.18 18.94 -1.19
C GLN A 119 -10.90 19.55 0.02
N GLN A 120 -10.93 20.88 0.08
CA GLN A 120 -11.58 21.66 1.12
C GLN A 120 -13.05 21.93 0.77
N GLU A 121 -13.85 22.32 1.75
CA GLU A 121 -15.29 22.58 1.58
C GLU A 121 -15.59 23.74 0.62
N ASP A 122 -14.67 24.69 0.50
CA ASP A 122 -14.74 25.83 -0.42
C ASP A 122 -14.31 25.48 -1.86
N GLY A 123 -13.91 24.23 -2.10
CA GLY A 123 -13.47 23.72 -3.40
C GLY A 123 -11.96 23.81 -3.62
N ASP A 124 -11.21 24.38 -2.68
CA ASP A 124 -9.76 24.55 -2.79
C ASP A 124 -9.00 23.22 -2.59
N LEU A 125 -7.83 23.06 -3.22
CA LEU A 125 -7.00 21.86 -3.09
C LEU A 125 -5.76 22.11 -2.21
N PHE A 126 -5.68 21.41 -1.08
CA PHE A 126 -4.47 21.37 -0.25
C PHE A 126 -3.52 20.25 -0.71
N VAL A 127 -2.24 20.57 -0.87
CA VAL A 127 -1.17 19.63 -1.26
C VAL A 127 -0.04 19.71 -0.24
N GLN A 128 0.37 18.56 0.29
CA GLN A 128 1.44 18.46 1.29
C GLN A 128 2.48 17.42 0.86
N GLU A 129 3.76 17.79 0.94
CA GLU A 129 4.88 16.86 0.81
C GLU A 129 5.12 16.11 2.12
N LEU A 130 5.44 14.81 2.03
CA LEU A 130 5.75 13.95 3.16
C LEU A 130 7.23 13.56 3.18
N ASP A 131 7.93 13.88 4.27
CA ASP A 131 9.31 13.47 4.49
C ASP A 131 9.35 12.15 5.28
N HIS A 132 9.58 10.99 4.64
CA HIS A 132 9.74 9.71 5.35
C HIS A 132 10.84 8.83 4.75
N PHE A 133 11.53 8.08 5.62
CA PHE A 133 12.62 7.17 5.28
C PHE A 133 12.25 6.15 4.18
N PRO A 134 13.21 5.74 3.34
CA PRO A 134 13.04 4.66 2.36
C PRO A 134 12.33 3.43 2.95
N ALA A 135 11.40 2.85 2.19
CA ALA A 135 10.56 1.71 2.63
C ALA A 135 11.37 0.59 3.31
N ARG A 136 12.53 0.25 2.73
CA ARG A 136 13.44 -0.77 3.28
C ARG A 136 13.95 -0.45 4.69
N LEU A 137 14.21 0.81 5.01
CA LEU A 137 14.62 1.23 6.36
C LEU A 137 13.44 1.21 7.34
N ARG A 138 12.22 1.49 6.85
CA ARG A 138 10.98 1.37 7.64
C ARG A 138 10.63 -0.09 7.94
N GLU A 139 10.86 -0.97 6.98
CA GLU A 139 10.49 -2.39 7.06
C GLU A 139 11.48 -3.24 7.85
N LEU A 140 12.78 -2.92 7.81
CA LEU A 140 13.81 -3.79 8.41
C LEU A 140 14.18 -3.43 9.85
N TYR A 141 13.89 -2.21 10.29
CA TYR A 141 14.40 -1.68 11.57
C TYR A 141 13.31 -1.09 12.45
N SER A 142 13.59 -1.03 13.75
CA SER A 142 12.86 -0.22 14.72
C SER A 142 13.48 1.17 14.79
N HIS A 143 12.65 2.21 14.72
CA HIS A 143 13.05 3.62 14.72
C HIS A 143 12.90 4.23 16.10
N TRP A 144 13.97 4.84 16.60
CA TRP A 144 13.97 5.49 17.92
C TRP A 144 14.47 6.91 17.78
N TYR A 145 13.65 7.88 18.17
CA TYR A 145 14.07 9.27 18.18
C TYR A 145 14.94 9.56 19.41
N TRP A 146 16.11 10.17 19.19
CA TRP A 146 17.01 10.65 20.22
C TRP A 146 16.99 12.18 20.27
N VAL A 147 16.26 12.71 21.24
CA VAL A 147 15.98 14.14 21.40
C VAL A 147 17.25 14.95 21.61
N GLU A 148 18.13 14.54 22.53
CA GLU A 148 19.34 15.31 22.88
C GLU A 148 20.36 15.38 21.75
N ARG A 149 20.28 14.45 20.80
CA ARG A 149 21.19 14.37 19.63
C ARG A 149 20.50 14.72 18.32
N LYS A 150 19.22 15.12 18.36
CA LYS A 150 18.37 15.39 17.19
C LYS A 150 18.57 14.35 16.07
N CYS A 151 18.38 13.06 16.38
CA CYS A 151 18.59 12.02 15.37
C CYS A 151 17.63 10.83 15.54
N VAL A 152 17.46 10.04 14.47
CA VAL A 152 16.71 8.78 14.48
C VAL A 152 17.69 7.61 14.45
N LEU A 153 17.55 6.70 15.41
CA LEU A 153 18.32 5.47 15.51
C LEU A 153 17.56 4.32 14.86
N PHE A 154 18.25 3.54 14.03
CA PHE A 154 17.74 2.31 13.42
C PHE A 154 18.32 1.12 14.16
N ARG A 155 17.43 0.30 14.74
CA ARG A 155 17.79 -0.85 15.57
C ARG A 155 17.14 -2.12 15.05
N PRO A 156 17.62 -3.32 15.43
CA PRO A 156 16.87 -4.56 15.24
C PRO A 156 15.47 -4.45 15.85
N LYS A 157 14.47 -5.09 15.22
CA LYS A 157 13.07 -5.04 15.69
C LYS A 157 12.86 -5.67 17.07
N GLN A 158 13.77 -6.52 17.51
CA GLN A 158 13.73 -7.12 18.83
C GLN A 158 13.96 -6.03 19.89
N ALA A 159 12.91 -5.63 20.62
CA ALA A 159 12.95 -4.50 21.57
C ALA A 159 14.07 -4.60 22.63
N LYS A 160 14.44 -5.82 23.03
CA LYS A 160 15.53 -6.08 23.99
C LYS A 160 16.93 -5.90 23.40
N CYS A 161 17.06 -5.94 22.07
CA CYS A 161 18.33 -5.70 21.38
C CYS A 161 18.57 -4.20 21.24
N ARG A 162 19.54 -3.66 21.97
CA ARG A 162 19.88 -2.22 22.01
C ARG A 162 20.95 -1.79 21.01
N GLU A 163 21.40 -2.71 20.17
CA GLU A 163 22.37 -2.43 19.12
C GLU A 163 21.77 -1.47 18.07
N VAL A 164 22.56 -0.47 17.68
CA VAL A 164 22.17 0.54 16.69
C VAL A 164 22.92 0.26 15.41
N PHE A 165 22.19 0.06 14.32
CA PHE A 165 22.77 -0.23 13.00
C PHE A 165 22.97 1.02 12.16
N PHE A 166 22.07 2.00 12.25
CA PHE A 166 22.17 3.27 11.52
C PHE A 166 21.72 4.43 12.40
N VAL A 167 22.25 5.62 12.11
CA VAL A 167 21.86 6.89 12.73
C VAL A 167 21.57 7.89 11.61
N ALA A 168 20.38 8.48 11.61
CA ALA A 168 20.03 9.55 10.69
C ALA A 168 19.92 10.87 11.48
N PRO A 169 20.89 11.79 11.35
CA PRO A 169 20.82 13.10 11.99
C PRO A 169 19.68 13.91 11.38
N LEU A 170 19.04 14.75 12.21
CA LEU A 170 18.10 15.77 11.75
C LEU A 170 18.81 17.13 11.73
N ASP A 171 18.45 17.95 10.76
CA ASP A 171 18.84 19.34 10.71
C ASP A 171 18.09 20.20 11.75
N ASP A 172 18.38 21.51 11.78
CA ASP A 172 17.79 22.42 12.75
C ASP A 172 16.29 22.67 12.57
N SER A 173 15.72 22.26 11.42
CA SER A 173 14.28 22.29 11.15
C SER A 173 13.56 21.00 11.57
N GLY A 174 14.30 19.99 11.99
CA GLY A 174 13.78 18.65 12.30
C GLY A 174 13.56 17.79 11.06
N ALA A 175 14.05 18.22 9.90
CA ALA A 175 14.11 17.44 8.67
C ALA A 175 15.38 16.59 8.64
N LEU A 176 15.39 15.54 7.81
CA LEU A 176 16.56 14.68 7.61
C LEU A 176 17.60 15.32 6.68
#